data_AF-A0A0K8QWY5-F1
#
_entry.id   AF-A0A0K8QWY5-F1
#
_cell.length_a   1.000
_cell.length_b   1.000
_cell.length_c   1.000
_cell.angle_alpha   90.00
_cell.angle_beta   90.00
_cell.angle_gamma   90.00
#
_symmetry.space_group_name_H-M   'P 1'
#
loop_
_entity.id
_entity.type
_entity.pdbx_description
1 polymer ?
#
loop_
_entity_poly.entity_id
_entity_poly.type
_entity_poly.pdbx_seq_one_letter_code
_entity_poly.pdbx_strand_id
1 'polypeptide(L)'
;LLDTSDSKYKDDRETSNLKEEQFIADWREMEQIIKTCDINLNDLFIIYEYYILGQNPKKSLYDELQAAFTPLDPNEVIADIKKFANSYYKFIYESRNSIIYSFWYLRWNMYWKGILLTALHTDYDEFEALTIDLRRFYYLYWIAGKTLSQIKQTSFNLIKWIREKKPMVEIRKELQNKIDKDNIVSMALYNLTSEQIASEMWCKPLLLMMEYNATDKSKSVFIDLDHDLHLEHILPVKYEKFPEWDHISKNYAAKWLNSAGNITLLSGAKNIEASNNPFNVKIDVYKGKGKYENKDEKITAFNITQQIVNDYNLNKFNGQWNLDSMTERWKWFFSEIEQLLDIDVKNALEKHEPIVV
;
A
#
# COMPACT_ATOMS: atom_id res chain seq x y z
N LEU A 1 0.84 35.80 -6.06
CA LEU A 1 1.29 35.37 -7.41
C LEU A 1 0.79 36.33 -8.49
N LEU A 2 -0.50 36.67 -8.54
CA LEU A 2 -1.03 37.65 -9.51
C LEU A 2 -0.54 39.08 -9.24
N ASP A 3 -0.57 39.56 -7.99
CA ASP A 3 -0.06 40.90 -7.61
C ASP A 3 1.41 41.16 -8.02
N THR A 4 2.21 40.10 -8.11
CA THR A 4 3.62 40.16 -8.57
C THR A 4 3.73 40.25 -10.10
N SER A 5 2.80 39.64 -10.85
CA SER A 5 2.73 39.70 -12.32
C SER A 5 2.44 41.13 -12.80
N ASP A 6 1.49 41.79 -12.15
CA ASP A 6 1.08 43.17 -12.46
C ASP A 6 2.19 44.19 -12.24
N SER A 7 3.24 43.85 -11.49
CA SER A 7 4.39 44.72 -11.28
C SER A 7 5.40 44.70 -12.44
N LYS A 8 5.46 43.60 -13.20
CA LYS A 8 6.53 43.29 -14.16
C LYS A 8 6.19 43.75 -15.59
N TYR A 9 4.91 43.90 -15.91
CA TYR A 9 4.39 44.28 -17.24
C TYR A 9 3.59 45.59 -17.24
N LYS A 10 3.80 46.47 -16.25
CA LYS A 10 3.04 47.73 -16.07
C LYS A 10 2.98 48.62 -17.32
N ASP A 11 4.01 48.54 -18.17
CA ASP A 11 4.15 49.38 -19.36
C ASP A 11 3.55 48.75 -20.65
N ASP A 12 3.06 47.50 -20.60
CA ASP A 12 2.38 46.81 -21.71
C ASP A 12 1.10 46.10 -21.22
N ARG A 13 -0.02 46.81 -21.34
CA ARG A 13 -1.34 46.35 -20.87
C ARG A 13 -1.86 45.13 -21.63
N GLU A 14 -1.59 45.01 -22.92
CA GLU A 14 -2.06 43.86 -23.71
C GLU A 14 -1.34 42.58 -23.26
N THR A 15 -0.01 42.65 -23.12
CA THR A 15 0.78 41.52 -22.60
C THR A 15 0.43 41.19 -21.15
N SER A 16 0.16 42.19 -20.31
CA SER A 16 -0.27 41.97 -18.92
C SER A 16 -1.60 41.21 -18.86
N ASN A 17 -2.60 41.61 -19.64
CA ASN A 17 -3.91 40.94 -19.70
C ASN A 17 -3.78 39.50 -20.19
N LEU A 18 -3.01 39.26 -21.27
CA LEU A 18 -2.78 37.91 -21.79
C LEU A 18 -2.14 36.98 -20.75
N LYS A 19 -1.17 37.49 -19.98
CA LYS A 19 -0.53 36.73 -18.89
C LYS A 19 -1.45 36.47 -17.70
N GLU A 20 -2.36 37.39 -17.38
CA GLU A 20 -3.37 37.17 -16.36
C GLU A 20 -4.38 36.09 -16.80
N GLU A 21 -4.86 36.17 -18.04
CA GLU A 21 -5.78 35.18 -18.63
C GLU A 21 -5.15 33.78 -18.66
N GLN A 22 -3.87 33.67 -19.06
CA GLN A 22 -3.13 32.41 -19.05
C GLN A 22 -3.02 31.84 -17.64
N PHE A 23 -2.65 32.65 -16.65
CA PHE A 23 -2.55 32.21 -15.26
C PHE A 23 -3.90 31.66 -14.76
N ILE A 24 -5.00 32.38 -15.02
CA ILE A 24 -6.35 31.99 -14.61
C ILE A 24 -6.76 30.68 -15.30
N ALA A 25 -6.44 30.52 -16.58
CA ALA A 25 -6.73 29.30 -17.33
C ALA A 25 -5.99 28.08 -16.74
N ASP A 26 -4.68 28.20 -16.51
CA ASP A 26 -3.84 27.15 -15.92
C ASP A 26 -4.30 26.79 -14.50
N TRP A 27 -4.63 27.80 -13.69
CA TRP A 27 -5.20 27.61 -12.36
C TRP A 27 -6.49 26.80 -12.39
N ARG A 28 -7.44 27.18 -13.27
CA ARG A 28 -8.74 26.50 -13.39
C ARG A 28 -8.59 25.07 -13.87
N GLU A 29 -7.71 24.82 -14.84
CA GLU A 29 -7.43 23.48 -15.34
C GLU A 29 -6.86 22.59 -14.23
N MET A 30 -5.83 23.07 -13.53
CA MET A 30 -5.23 22.38 -12.38
C MET A 30 -6.27 22.07 -11.29
N GLU A 31 -7.08 23.05 -10.92
CA GLU A 31 -8.14 22.89 -9.92
C GLU A 31 -9.16 21.82 -10.36
N GLN A 32 -9.56 21.82 -11.63
CA GLN A 32 -10.50 20.86 -12.16
C GLN A 32 -9.94 19.42 -12.14
N ILE A 33 -8.67 19.25 -12.46
CA ILE A 33 -7.99 17.94 -12.38
C ILE A 33 -8.01 17.44 -10.94
N ILE A 34 -7.55 18.26 -9.99
CA ILE A 34 -7.43 17.87 -8.59
C ILE A 34 -8.80 17.59 -7.95
N LYS A 35 -9.86 18.30 -8.33
CA LYS A 35 -11.23 18.01 -7.89
C LYS A 35 -11.71 16.59 -8.18
N THR A 36 -11.13 15.92 -9.17
CA THR A 36 -11.47 14.52 -9.51
C THR A 36 -10.63 13.48 -8.75
N CYS A 37 -9.59 13.93 -8.04
CA CYS A 37 -8.65 13.08 -7.31
C CYS A 37 -9.08 12.90 -5.84
N ASP A 38 -8.34 12.07 -5.11
CA ASP A 38 -8.47 11.87 -3.66
C ASP A 38 -7.84 12.98 -2.80
N ILE A 39 -7.08 13.90 -3.41
CA ILE A 39 -6.43 15.03 -2.73
C ILE A 39 -7.11 16.35 -3.09
N ASN A 40 -7.01 17.34 -2.22
CA ASN A 40 -7.43 18.71 -2.53
C ASN A 40 -6.24 19.59 -2.95
N LEU A 41 -6.51 20.85 -3.35
CA LEU A 41 -5.45 21.78 -3.73
C LEU A 41 -4.43 22.05 -2.62
N ASN A 42 -4.87 22.15 -1.37
CA ASN A 42 -3.96 22.37 -0.24
C ASN A 42 -2.99 21.18 -0.08
N ASP A 43 -3.47 19.95 -0.21
CA ASP A 43 -2.62 18.75 -0.21
C ASP A 43 -1.64 18.75 -1.38
N LEU A 44 -2.07 19.13 -2.58
CA LEU A 44 -1.19 19.29 -3.75
C LEU A 44 -0.05 20.27 -3.43
N PHE A 45 -0.37 21.44 -2.86
CA PHE A 45 0.64 22.44 -2.49
C PHE A 45 1.58 21.94 -1.39
N ILE A 46 1.11 21.17 -0.41
CA ILE A 46 1.98 20.52 0.60
C ILE A 46 2.95 19.55 -0.07
N ILE A 47 2.46 18.71 -0.97
CA ILE A 47 3.31 17.73 -1.66
C ILE A 47 4.32 18.44 -2.57
N TYR A 48 3.91 19.53 -3.22
CA TYR A 48 4.77 20.37 -4.04
C TYR A 48 5.82 21.13 -3.21
N GLU A 49 5.47 21.61 -2.01
CA GLU A 49 6.41 22.17 -1.04
C GLU A 49 7.48 21.14 -0.67
N TYR A 50 7.10 19.89 -0.40
CA TYR A 50 8.06 18.83 -0.08
C TYR A 50 9.04 18.61 -1.22
N TYR A 51 8.56 18.61 -2.46
CA TYR A 51 9.39 18.57 -3.67
C TYR A 51 10.39 19.73 -3.72
N ILE A 52 9.92 20.99 -3.59
CA ILE A 52 10.76 22.18 -3.67
C ILE A 52 11.82 22.21 -2.57
N LEU A 53 11.43 21.93 -1.33
CA LEU A 53 12.34 22.06 -0.19
C LEU A 53 13.28 20.87 -0.07
N GLY A 54 12.82 19.65 -0.37
CA GLY A 54 13.59 18.42 -0.13
C GLY A 54 13.93 18.19 1.35
N GLN A 55 13.23 18.87 2.25
CA GLN A 55 13.44 18.83 3.69
C GLN A 55 12.16 19.22 4.43
N ASN A 56 12.12 18.99 5.74
CA ASN A 56 11.00 19.39 6.56
C ASN A 56 10.81 20.92 6.53
N PRO A 57 9.59 21.42 6.23
CA PRO A 57 9.27 22.84 6.31
C PRO A 57 9.56 23.41 7.70
N LYS A 58 10.04 24.66 7.75
CA LYS A 58 10.36 25.37 9.01
C LYS A 58 9.37 26.50 9.29
N LYS A 59 8.65 26.96 8.28
CA LYS A 59 7.61 27.99 8.38
C LYS A 59 6.27 27.45 7.88
N SER A 60 5.28 28.33 7.80
CA SER A 60 3.98 27.98 7.21
C SER A 60 4.13 27.67 5.72
N LEU A 61 3.22 26.85 5.18
CA LEU A 61 3.14 26.54 3.75
C LEU A 61 3.13 27.81 2.89
N TYR A 62 2.37 28.81 3.33
CA TYR A 62 2.28 30.11 2.66
C TYR A 62 3.64 30.81 2.61
N ASP A 63 4.35 30.91 3.74
CA ASP A 63 5.63 31.62 3.81
C ASP A 63 6.72 30.93 2.98
N GLU A 64 6.80 29.60 3.04
CA GLU A 64 7.80 28.82 2.30
C GLU A 64 7.54 28.91 0.78
N LEU A 65 6.30 28.71 0.34
CA LEU A 65 5.95 28.82 -1.08
C LEU A 65 6.06 30.25 -1.59
N GLN A 66 5.64 31.26 -0.82
CA GLN A 66 5.82 32.67 -1.21
C GLN A 66 7.30 33.00 -1.39
N ALA A 67 8.15 32.58 -0.45
CA ALA A 67 9.59 32.79 -0.57
C ALA A 67 10.19 32.08 -1.80
N ALA A 68 9.75 30.84 -2.07
CA ALA A 68 10.20 30.07 -3.24
C ALA A 68 9.75 30.67 -4.57
N PHE A 69 8.55 31.26 -4.64
CA PHE A 69 7.96 31.76 -5.88
C PHE A 69 8.27 33.24 -6.17
N THR A 70 8.60 34.04 -5.16
CA THR A 70 8.90 35.47 -5.31
C THR A 70 9.91 35.80 -6.44
N PRO A 71 11.01 35.04 -6.63
CA PRO A 71 11.96 35.34 -7.70
C PRO A 71 11.53 34.86 -9.10
N LEU A 72 10.41 34.12 -9.22
CA LEU A 72 10.01 33.42 -10.45
C LEU A 72 8.88 34.15 -11.19
N ASP A 73 8.68 33.83 -12.46
CA ASP A 73 7.51 34.32 -13.21
C ASP A 73 6.24 33.57 -12.76
N PRO A 74 5.15 34.27 -12.40
CA PRO A 74 3.93 33.61 -11.91
C PRO A 74 3.30 32.62 -12.91
N ASN A 75 3.42 32.87 -14.22
CA ASN A 75 2.91 31.96 -15.24
C ASN A 75 3.79 30.70 -15.35
N GLU A 76 5.10 30.82 -15.19
CA GLU A 76 5.99 29.65 -15.11
C GLU A 76 5.70 28.80 -13.87
N VAL A 77 5.47 29.44 -12.72
CA VAL A 77 5.14 28.75 -11.46
C VAL A 77 3.84 27.96 -11.60
N ILE A 78 2.76 28.59 -12.06
CA ILE A 78 1.47 27.88 -12.17
C ILE A 78 1.52 26.79 -13.24
N ALA A 79 2.23 26.99 -14.35
CA ALA A 79 2.41 25.98 -15.38
C ALA A 79 3.18 24.75 -14.84
N ASP A 80 4.20 24.95 -14.01
CA ASP A 80 4.95 23.84 -13.39
C ASP A 80 4.09 23.05 -12.40
N ILE A 81 3.33 23.75 -11.55
CA ILE A 81 2.41 23.10 -10.59
C ILE A 81 1.30 22.36 -11.33
N LYS A 82 0.81 22.91 -12.45
CA LYS A 82 -0.14 22.23 -13.32
C LYS A 82 0.45 20.95 -13.92
N LYS A 83 1.71 20.96 -14.37
CA LYS A 83 2.43 19.75 -14.82
C LYS A 83 2.54 18.71 -13.69
N PHE A 84 2.82 19.17 -12.47
CA PHE A 84 2.89 18.32 -11.28
C PHE A 84 1.54 17.65 -10.97
N ALA A 85 0.44 18.42 -10.99
CA ALA A 85 -0.92 17.93 -10.81
C ALA A 85 -1.35 16.93 -11.90
N ASN A 86 -1.04 17.22 -13.16
CA ASN A 86 -1.29 16.31 -14.28
C ASN A 86 -0.53 14.98 -14.12
N SER A 87 0.71 15.03 -13.65
CA SER A 87 1.51 13.84 -13.40
C SER A 87 0.91 12.99 -12.28
N TYR A 88 0.39 13.61 -11.22
CA TYR A 88 -0.34 12.92 -10.17
C TYR A 88 -1.57 12.21 -10.70
N TYR A 89 -2.44 12.93 -11.40
CA TYR A 89 -3.66 12.38 -11.97
C TYR A 89 -3.36 11.18 -12.87
N LYS A 90 -2.44 11.34 -13.83
CA LYS A 90 -2.17 10.33 -14.87
C LYS A 90 -1.45 9.10 -14.35
N PHE A 91 -0.42 9.26 -13.52
CA PHE A 91 0.50 8.16 -13.19
C PHE A 91 0.26 7.55 -11.80
N ILE A 92 -0.40 8.27 -10.90
CA ILE A 92 -0.68 7.81 -9.54
C ILE A 92 -2.15 7.50 -9.36
N TYR A 93 -3.04 8.46 -9.63
CA TYR A 93 -4.49 8.31 -9.39
C TYR A 93 -5.14 7.35 -10.40
N GLU A 94 -4.96 7.58 -11.70
CA GLU A 94 -5.47 6.71 -12.78
C GLU A 94 -4.58 5.48 -13.04
N SER A 95 -3.64 5.18 -12.13
CA SER A 95 -2.70 4.09 -12.32
C SER A 95 -3.41 2.74 -12.38
N ARG A 96 -2.92 1.86 -13.26
CA ARG A 96 -3.31 0.44 -13.33
C ARG A 96 -2.13 -0.46 -13.02
N ASN A 97 -1.40 -0.11 -11.96
CA ASN A 97 -0.19 -0.80 -11.54
C ASN A 97 -0.35 -1.26 -10.09
N SER A 98 -0.21 -2.57 -9.87
CA SER A 98 -0.36 -3.19 -8.55
C SER A 98 0.66 -2.72 -7.52
N ILE A 99 1.86 -2.32 -7.94
CA ILE A 99 2.85 -1.72 -7.04
C ILE A 99 2.33 -0.36 -6.58
N ILE A 100 1.78 0.47 -7.48
CA ILE A 100 1.14 1.73 -7.12
C ILE A 100 -0.06 1.50 -6.18
N TYR A 101 -0.90 0.52 -6.46
CA TYR A 101 -2.01 0.10 -5.58
C TYR A 101 -1.56 -0.19 -4.15
N SER A 102 -0.40 -0.84 -3.97
CA SER A 102 0.11 -1.12 -2.62
C SER A 102 0.42 0.12 -1.78
N PHE A 103 0.70 1.27 -2.40
CA PHE A 103 0.96 2.52 -1.67
C PHE A 103 -0.31 3.14 -1.09
N TRP A 104 -1.46 2.93 -1.72
CA TRP A 104 -2.75 3.45 -1.27
C TRP A 104 -3.18 2.90 0.10
N TYR A 105 -2.61 1.77 0.51
CA TYR A 105 -2.85 1.18 1.83
C TYR A 105 -1.92 1.70 2.92
N LEU A 106 -0.86 2.42 2.57
CA LEU A 106 0.08 2.96 3.55
C LEU A 106 -0.51 4.14 4.30
N ARG A 107 -0.15 4.29 5.57
CA ARG A 107 -0.65 5.38 6.43
C ARG A 107 0.00 6.75 6.13
N TRP A 108 1.12 6.79 5.41
CA TRP A 108 1.98 7.97 5.27
C TRP A 108 1.84 8.66 3.91
N ASN A 109 0.60 8.97 3.52
CA ASN A 109 0.22 9.37 2.17
C ASN A 109 1.03 10.51 1.56
N MET A 110 1.22 11.61 2.30
CA MET A 110 1.92 12.78 1.76
C MET A 110 3.39 12.49 1.42
N TYR A 111 4.02 11.54 2.11
CA TYR A 111 5.44 11.27 1.94
C TYR A 111 5.71 10.40 0.71
N TRP A 112 5.02 9.26 0.58
CA TRP A 112 5.20 8.43 -0.60
C TRP A 112 4.70 9.14 -1.86
N LYS A 113 3.61 9.92 -1.80
CA LYS A 113 3.15 10.77 -2.92
C LYS A 113 4.21 11.79 -3.31
N GLY A 114 4.81 12.49 -2.34
CA GLY A 114 5.87 13.46 -2.60
C GLY A 114 7.10 12.84 -3.25
N ILE A 115 7.51 11.65 -2.83
CA ILE A 115 8.65 10.94 -3.42
C ILE A 115 8.35 10.52 -4.86
N LEU A 116 7.20 9.88 -5.10
CA LEU A 116 6.84 9.42 -6.44
C LEU A 116 6.59 10.58 -7.40
N LEU A 117 5.92 11.65 -6.95
CA LEU A 117 5.72 12.84 -7.77
C LEU A 117 7.02 13.59 -8.04
N THR A 118 7.95 13.62 -7.09
CA THR A 118 9.29 14.16 -7.35
C THR A 118 9.98 13.38 -8.46
N ALA A 119 9.90 12.04 -8.43
CA ALA A 119 10.51 11.20 -9.46
C ALA A 119 9.86 11.41 -10.83
N LEU A 120 8.52 11.48 -10.90
CA LEU A 120 7.80 11.76 -12.14
C LEU A 120 8.10 13.16 -12.67
N HIS A 121 8.03 14.18 -11.82
CA HIS A 121 8.17 15.58 -12.23
C HIS A 121 9.58 15.93 -12.69
N THR A 122 10.58 15.24 -12.14
CA THR A 122 11.98 15.40 -12.56
C THR A 122 12.36 14.46 -13.71
N ASP A 123 11.49 13.57 -14.18
CA ASP A 123 11.78 12.54 -15.20
C ASP A 123 12.88 11.55 -14.74
N TYR A 124 12.78 11.00 -13.53
CA TYR A 124 13.76 10.07 -12.95
C TYR A 124 13.77 8.72 -13.65
N ASP A 125 14.91 8.37 -14.27
CA ASP A 125 15.06 7.21 -15.17
C ASP A 125 14.73 5.86 -14.53
N GLU A 126 14.98 5.72 -13.22
CA GLU A 126 14.85 4.47 -12.49
C GLU A 126 13.55 4.41 -11.65
N PHE A 127 12.46 5.04 -12.14
CA PHE A 127 11.17 5.13 -11.46
C PHE A 127 10.60 3.77 -11.02
N GLU A 128 10.65 2.75 -11.89
CA GLU A 128 10.13 1.42 -11.55
C GLU A 128 10.90 0.80 -10.38
N ALA A 129 12.24 0.87 -10.41
CA ALA A 129 13.08 0.39 -9.32
C ALA A 129 12.80 1.15 -8.01
N LEU A 130 12.58 2.47 -8.09
CA LEU A 130 12.20 3.30 -6.96
C LEU A 130 10.90 2.81 -6.32
N THR A 131 9.86 2.50 -7.10
CA THR A 131 8.58 2.03 -6.54
C THR A 131 8.72 0.71 -5.76
N ILE A 132 9.59 -0.19 -6.21
CA ILE A 132 9.85 -1.47 -5.52
C ILE A 132 10.56 -1.23 -4.19
N ASP A 133 11.67 -0.49 -4.20
CA ASP A 133 12.46 -0.22 -2.99
C ASP A 133 11.69 0.63 -1.97
N LEU A 134 10.87 1.57 -2.45
CA LEU A 134 10.06 2.43 -1.61
C LEU A 134 8.93 1.66 -0.93
N ARG A 135 8.26 0.76 -1.67
CA ARG A 135 7.26 -0.16 -1.11
C ARG A 135 7.88 -1.02 -0.01
N ARG A 136 9.03 -1.64 -0.30
CA ARG A 136 9.79 -2.44 0.67
C ARG A 136 10.07 -1.64 1.94
N PHE A 137 10.64 -0.45 1.81
CA PHE A 137 10.98 0.41 2.95
C PHE A 137 9.76 0.72 3.83
N TYR A 138 8.66 1.21 3.25
CA TYR A 138 7.50 1.61 4.05
C TYR A 138 6.76 0.43 4.68
N TYR A 139 6.58 -0.69 3.95
CA TYR A 139 5.92 -1.87 4.51
C TYR A 139 6.75 -2.46 5.65
N LEU A 140 8.07 -2.59 5.50
CA LEU A 140 8.93 -3.11 6.57
C LEU A 140 8.87 -2.23 7.82
N TYR A 141 8.92 -0.90 7.69
CA TYR A 141 8.77 0.00 8.84
C TYR A 141 7.39 -0.09 9.47
N TRP A 142 6.33 -0.22 8.67
CA TRP A 142 4.98 -0.37 9.20
C TRP A 142 4.82 -1.68 9.97
N ILE A 143 5.23 -2.80 9.38
CA ILE A 143 5.17 -4.12 9.99
C ILE A 143 6.03 -4.16 11.25
N ALA A 144 7.19 -3.51 11.27
CA ALA A 144 8.04 -3.37 12.46
C ALA A 144 7.48 -2.44 13.55
N GLY A 145 6.24 -1.95 13.41
CA GLY A 145 5.57 -1.10 14.41
C GLY A 145 6.10 0.33 14.48
N LYS A 146 6.81 0.81 13.46
CA LYS A 146 7.39 2.16 13.44
C LYS A 146 6.34 3.21 13.11
N THR A 147 6.65 4.45 13.51
CA THR A 147 5.78 5.62 13.32
C THR A 147 6.36 6.59 12.30
N LEU A 148 5.57 7.61 11.95
CA LEU A 148 5.98 8.64 11.00
C LEU A 148 7.31 9.33 11.38
N SER A 149 7.57 9.55 12.67
CA SER A 149 8.80 10.23 13.10
C SER A 149 10.08 9.51 12.65
N GLN A 150 10.03 8.18 12.51
CA GLN A 150 11.18 7.33 12.19
C GLN A 150 11.47 7.22 10.68
N ILE A 151 10.46 7.48 9.84
CA ILE A 151 10.57 7.45 8.38
C ILE A 151 10.65 8.84 7.74
N LYS A 152 10.24 9.89 8.47
CA LYS A 152 10.08 11.25 7.95
C LYS A 152 11.37 11.81 7.32
N GLN A 153 12.49 11.76 8.03
CA GLN A 153 13.74 12.30 7.52
C GLN A 153 14.21 11.56 6.25
N THR A 154 14.08 10.23 6.23
CA THR A 154 14.45 9.43 5.06
C THR A 154 13.56 9.71 3.87
N SER A 155 12.28 9.99 4.11
CA SER A 155 11.34 10.39 3.06
C SER A 155 11.77 11.70 2.38
N PHE A 156 12.23 12.68 3.16
CA PHE A 156 12.79 13.92 2.61
C PHE A 156 14.14 13.70 1.91
N ASN A 157 15.00 12.85 2.47
CA ASN A 157 16.26 12.50 1.81
C ASN A 157 16.01 11.84 0.44
N LEU A 158 15.00 10.97 0.32
CA LEU A 158 14.61 10.37 -0.95
C LEU A 158 14.20 11.43 -1.98
N ILE A 159 13.34 12.37 -1.60
CA ILE A 159 12.97 13.52 -2.46
C ILE A 159 14.22 14.24 -2.94
N LYS A 160 15.14 14.57 -2.02
CA LYS A 160 16.39 15.26 -2.36
C LYS A 160 17.25 14.44 -3.33
N TRP A 161 17.50 13.17 -3.04
CA TRP A 161 18.34 12.29 -3.87
C TRP A 161 17.77 12.11 -5.28
N ILE A 162 16.45 11.99 -5.40
CA ILE A 162 15.77 11.85 -6.70
C ILE A 162 15.92 13.13 -7.52
N ARG A 163 15.76 14.32 -6.91
CA ARG A 163 16.00 15.60 -7.59
C ARG A 163 17.43 15.76 -8.08
N GLU A 164 18.38 15.25 -7.32
CA GLU A 164 19.81 15.23 -7.66
C GLU A 164 20.15 14.11 -8.67
N LYS A 165 19.16 13.35 -9.16
CA LYS A 165 19.33 12.22 -10.10
C LYS A 165 20.31 11.16 -9.57
N LYS A 166 20.35 10.98 -8.25
CA LYS A 166 21.20 9.98 -7.61
C LYS A 166 20.81 8.58 -8.13
N PRO A 167 21.77 7.72 -8.53
CA PRO A 167 21.45 6.37 -9.02
C PRO A 167 20.74 5.52 -7.96
N MET A 168 19.80 4.67 -8.38
CA MET A 168 19.04 3.81 -7.45
C MET A 168 19.92 2.84 -6.67
N VAL A 169 21.05 2.40 -7.22
CA VAL A 169 22.01 1.56 -6.50
C VAL A 169 22.50 2.24 -5.22
N GLU A 170 22.75 3.55 -5.27
CA GLU A 170 23.18 4.29 -4.09
C GLU A 170 22.00 4.57 -3.14
N ILE A 171 20.81 4.88 -3.67
CA ILE A 171 19.60 5.06 -2.84
C ILE A 171 19.29 3.77 -2.08
N ARG A 172 19.32 2.61 -2.76
CA ARG A 172 19.10 1.29 -2.15
C ARG A 172 20.09 1.02 -1.03
N LYS A 173 21.36 1.37 -1.22
CA LYS A 173 22.39 1.24 -0.17
C LYS A 173 22.04 2.09 1.06
N GLU A 174 21.62 3.34 0.87
CA GLU A 174 21.22 4.21 2.00
C GLU A 174 19.98 3.69 2.73
N LEU A 175 18.97 3.20 1.99
CA LEU A 175 17.78 2.59 2.58
C LEU A 175 18.12 1.32 3.36
N GLN A 176 19.00 0.46 2.81
CA GLN A 176 19.44 -0.76 3.48
C GLN A 176 20.23 -0.44 4.74
N ASN A 177 21.19 0.49 4.69
CA ASN A 177 21.94 0.94 5.86
C ASN A 177 21.01 1.42 6.99
N LYS A 178 19.94 2.13 6.64
CA LYS A 178 18.94 2.57 7.61
C LYS A 178 18.12 1.41 8.17
N ILE A 179 17.66 0.50 7.32
CA ILE A 179 16.93 -0.72 7.72
C ILE A 179 17.76 -1.54 8.72
N ASP A 180 19.06 -1.70 8.44
CA ASP A 180 19.99 -2.45 9.29
C ASP A 180 20.23 -1.73 10.63
N LYS A 181 20.51 -0.42 10.58
CA LYS A 181 20.75 0.41 11.77
C LYS A 181 19.55 0.40 12.72
N ASP A 182 18.33 0.44 12.18
CA ASP A 182 17.10 0.46 12.97
C ASP A 182 16.60 -0.95 13.32
N ASN A 183 17.34 -2.00 12.92
CA ASN A 183 17.03 -3.43 13.11
C ASN A 183 15.62 -3.81 12.61
N ILE A 184 15.22 -3.26 11.47
CA ILE A 184 13.84 -3.30 10.99
C ILE A 184 13.42 -4.70 10.56
N VAL A 185 14.28 -5.43 9.83
CA VAL A 185 13.95 -6.77 9.34
C VAL A 185 13.64 -7.70 10.51
N SER A 186 14.48 -7.70 11.56
CA SER A 186 14.25 -8.53 12.75
C SER A 186 12.95 -8.19 13.47
N MET A 187 12.63 -6.89 13.62
CA MET A 187 11.38 -6.45 14.24
C MET A 187 10.16 -6.79 13.39
N ALA A 188 10.26 -6.63 12.07
CA ALA A 188 9.20 -7.00 11.14
C ALA A 188 8.95 -8.51 11.18
N LEU A 189 10.00 -9.34 11.15
CA LEU A 189 9.89 -10.79 11.27
C LEU A 189 9.26 -11.22 12.60
N TYR A 190 9.67 -10.61 13.71
CA TYR A 190 9.05 -10.86 15.02
C TYR A 190 7.52 -10.64 14.96
N ASN A 191 7.09 -9.51 14.40
CA ASN A 191 5.67 -9.20 14.26
C ASN A 191 4.95 -10.11 13.25
N LEU A 192 5.57 -10.43 12.11
CA LEU A 192 5.01 -11.34 11.10
C LEU A 192 4.84 -12.77 11.63
N THR A 193 5.74 -13.20 12.50
CA THR A 193 5.69 -14.55 13.11
C THR A 193 4.77 -14.62 14.33
N SER A 194 4.16 -13.52 14.76
CA SER A 194 3.25 -13.50 15.89
C SER A 194 2.01 -14.38 15.63
N GLU A 195 1.47 -14.96 16.70
CA GLU A 195 0.16 -15.60 16.67
C GLU A 195 -1.02 -14.63 16.56
N GLN A 196 -0.79 -13.31 16.62
CA GLN A 196 -1.85 -12.28 16.67
C GLN A 196 -1.93 -11.35 15.44
N ILE A 197 -1.30 -11.71 14.32
CA ILE A 197 -1.24 -10.83 13.14
C ILE A 197 -2.60 -10.46 12.55
N ALA A 198 -3.64 -11.26 12.78
CA ALA A 198 -4.99 -10.95 12.29
C ALA A 198 -5.53 -9.61 12.81
N SER A 199 -5.01 -9.12 13.94
CA SER A 199 -5.40 -7.84 14.54
C SER A 199 -4.59 -6.65 14.01
N GLU A 200 -3.52 -6.89 13.26
CA GLU A 200 -2.59 -5.87 12.83
C GLU A 200 -3.12 -5.09 11.62
N MET A 201 -3.00 -3.76 11.66
CA MET A 201 -3.52 -2.89 10.60
C MET A 201 -2.85 -3.13 9.24
N TRP A 202 -1.62 -3.65 9.22
CA TRP A 202 -0.90 -3.98 7.99
C TRP A 202 -1.31 -5.34 7.41
N CYS A 203 -2.06 -6.17 8.14
CA CYS A 203 -2.36 -7.56 7.74
C CYS A 203 -3.18 -7.65 6.44
N LYS A 204 -4.32 -6.95 6.36
CA LYS A 204 -5.11 -6.88 5.11
C LYS A 204 -4.30 -6.29 3.93
N PRO A 205 -3.65 -5.11 4.06
CA PRO A 205 -2.76 -4.56 3.03
C PRO A 205 -1.70 -5.54 2.53
N LEU A 206 -1.11 -6.33 3.45
CA LEU A 206 -0.09 -7.31 3.11
C LEU A 206 -0.67 -8.46 2.29
N LEU A 207 -1.84 -8.98 2.67
CA LEU A 207 -2.55 -9.99 1.88
C LEU A 207 -3.01 -9.45 0.51
N LEU A 208 -3.39 -8.17 0.41
CA LEU A 208 -3.71 -7.54 -0.88
C LEU A 208 -2.49 -7.46 -1.79
N MET A 209 -1.32 -7.17 -1.22
CA MET A 209 -0.07 -7.21 -1.96
C MET A 209 0.24 -8.62 -2.50
N MET A 210 -0.04 -9.67 -1.72
CA MET A 210 0.05 -11.07 -2.16
C MET A 210 -0.99 -11.42 -3.22
N GLU A 211 -2.23 -10.92 -3.09
CA GLU A 211 -3.27 -11.10 -4.10
C GLU A 211 -2.87 -10.51 -5.44
N TYR A 212 -2.28 -9.31 -5.44
CA TYR A 212 -1.73 -8.72 -6.66
C TYR A 212 -0.56 -9.51 -7.23
N ASN A 213 0.27 -10.14 -6.39
CA ASN A 213 1.38 -10.98 -6.83
C ASN A 213 0.91 -12.30 -7.46
N ALA A 214 -0.24 -12.80 -7.03
CA ALA A 214 -0.86 -14.02 -7.54
C ALA A 214 -1.50 -13.84 -8.94
N THR A 215 -1.58 -12.62 -9.46
CA THR A 215 -2.16 -12.31 -10.77
C THR A 215 -1.16 -11.64 -11.70
N ASP A 216 -1.30 -11.90 -13.00
CA ASP A 216 -0.51 -11.16 -13.99
C ASP A 216 -1.05 -9.74 -14.19
N LYS A 217 -0.30 -8.95 -14.98
CA LYS A 217 -0.66 -7.54 -15.26
C LYS A 217 -1.99 -7.37 -16.00
N SER A 218 -2.61 -8.44 -16.52
CA SER A 218 -3.88 -8.35 -17.26
C SER A 218 -5.09 -8.11 -16.34
N LYS A 219 -4.95 -8.35 -15.02
CA LYS A 219 -6.01 -8.22 -14.02
C LYS A 219 -5.70 -7.17 -12.93
N SER A 220 -5.04 -6.07 -13.28
CA SER A 220 -4.73 -5.01 -12.32
C SER A 220 -5.94 -4.10 -12.07
N VAL A 221 -6.84 -4.51 -11.18
CA VAL A 221 -7.93 -3.68 -10.63
C VAL A 221 -7.62 -3.35 -9.18
N PHE A 222 -7.77 -2.08 -8.79
CA PHE A 222 -7.59 -1.67 -7.40
C PHE A 222 -8.64 -2.31 -6.51
N ILE A 223 -8.22 -2.79 -5.34
CA ILE A 223 -9.09 -3.38 -4.31
C ILE A 223 -9.18 -2.40 -3.15
N ASP A 224 -10.37 -1.87 -2.90
CA ASP A 224 -10.62 -0.94 -1.79
C ASP A 224 -10.51 -1.64 -0.42
N LEU A 225 -9.99 -0.92 0.58
CA LEU A 225 -10.03 -1.32 2.00
C LEU A 225 -11.36 -0.88 2.64
N ASP A 226 -12.47 -1.24 2.01
CA ASP A 226 -13.81 -0.88 2.48
C ASP A 226 -14.40 -1.94 3.43
N HIS A 227 -15.67 -1.72 3.79
CA HIS A 227 -16.43 -2.65 4.62
C HIS A 227 -16.76 -3.98 3.93
N ASP A 228 -16.63 -4.07 2.61
CA ASP A 228 -16.89 -5.28 1.84
C ASP A 228 -15.63 -6.14 1.69
N LEU A 229 -14.45 -5.67 2.11
CA LEU A 229 -13.24 -6.49 2.22
C LEU A 229 -13.04 -7.03 3.65
N HIS A 230 -13.21 -8.33 3.83
CA HIS A 230 -13.04 -8.99 5.12
C HIS A 230 -11.76 -9.83 5.19
N LEU A 231 -11.21 -9.91 6.41
CA LEU A 231 -10.19 -10.90 6.75
C LEU A 231 -10.95 -12.16 7.19
N GLU A 232 -10.69 -13.28 6.52
CA GLU A 232 -11.33 -14.56 6.82
C GLU A 232 -10.42 -15.44 7.68
N HIS A 233 -10.98 -15.92 8.79
CA HIS A 233 -10.42 -16.97 9.62
C HIS A 233 -10.89 -18.33 9.12
N ILE A 234 -9.98 -19.14 8.57
CA ILE A 234 -10.35 -20.43 7.97
C ILE A 234 -10.75 -21.43 9.05
N LEU A 235 -9.90 -21.65 10.06
CA LEU A 235 -10.31 -22.10 11.39
C LEU A 235 -11.01 -20.93 12.07
N PRO A 236 -12.32 -21.01 12.36
CA PRO A 236 -13.07 -19.87 12.87
C PRO A 236 -12.89 -19.67 14.38
N VAL A 237 -13.15 -18.44 14.86
CA VAL A 237 -13.03 -18.10 16.29
C VAL A 237 -13.90 -18.98 17.19
N LYS A 238 -15.12 -19.32 16.75
CA LYS A 238 -16.05 -20.20 17.51
C LYS A 238 -16.01 -21.66 17.02
N TYR A 239 -14.83 -22.15 16.61
CA TYR A 239 -14.66 -23.52 16.10
C TYR A 239 -15.18 -24.59 17.07
N GLU A 240 -15.01 -24.40 18.38
CA GLU A 240 -15.46 -25.34 19.43
C GLU A 240 -16.98 -25.63 19.42
N LYS A 241 -17.77 -24.87 18.67
CA LYS A 241 -19.21 -25.11 18.52
C LYS A 241 -19.56 -26.20 17.51
N PHE A 242 -18.58 -26.68 16.74
CA PHE A 242 -18.78 -27.62 15.65
C PHE A 242 -17.86 -28.83 15.81
N PRO A 243 -18.42 -30.04 15.99
CA PRO A 243 -17.64 -31.28 16.14
C PRO A 243 -16.67 -31.55 14.97
N GLU A 244 -16.95 -31.01 13.79
CA GLU A 244 -16.08 -31.10 12.62
C GLU A 244 -14.71 -30.44 12.81
N TRP A 245 -14.51 -29.66 13.88
CA TRP A 245 -13.22 -29.08 14.26
C TRP A 245 -12.53 -29.81 15.42
N ASP A 246 -13.08 -30.92 15.93
CA ASP A 246 -12.54 -31.64 17.09
C ASP A 246 -11.13 -32.23 16.86
N HIS A 247 -10.67 -32.31 15.60
CA HIS A 247 -9.29 -32.66 15.26
C HIS A 247 -8.28 -31.55 15.59
N ILE A 248 -8.73 -30.35 15.96
CA ILE A 248 -7.88 -29.23 16.39
C ILE A 248 -7.93 -29.10 17.91
N SER A 249 -6.80 -29.32 18.57
CA SER A 249 -6.68 -29.10 20.01
C SER A 249 -6.74 -27.60 20.37
N LYS A 250 -7.20 -27.28 21.59
CA LYS A 250 -7.21 -25.89 22.08
C LYS A 250 -5.84 -25.22 22.06
N ASN A 251 -4.78 -25.97 22.37
CA ASN A 251 -3.41 -25.47 22.34
C ASN A 251 -2.97 -25.12 20.92
N TYR A 252 -3.39 -25.91 19.92
CA TYR A 252 -3.13 -25.59 18.51
C TYR A 252 -3.95 -24.40 18.05
N ALA A 253 -5.25 -24.36 18.36
CA ALA A 253 -6.08 -23.21 18.01
C ALA A 253 -5.52 -21.91 18.61
N ALA A 254 -5.08 -21.92 19.87
CA ALA A 254 -4.51 -20.73 20.52
C ALA A 254 -3.32 -20.13 19.75
N LYS A 255 -2.41 -21.00 19.25
CA LYS A 255 -1.25 -20.57 18.46
C LYS A 255 -1.61 -20.13 17.04
N TRP A 256 -2.50 -20.85 16.38
CA TRP A 256 -2.68 -20.73 14.93
C TRP A 256 -3.83 -19.82 14.51
N LEU A 257 -4.84 -19.63 15.37
CA LEU A 257 -6.10 -18.98 15.01
C LEU A 257 -5.90 -17.61 14.37
N ASN A 258 -5.09 -16.74 14.97
CA ASN A 258 -4.85 -15.37 14.49
C ASN A 258 -3.52 -15.22 13.72
N SER A 259 -2.87 -16.34 13.36
CA SER A 259 -1.57 -16.37 12.69
C SER A 259 -1.68 -16.30 11.16
N ALA A 260 -0.53 -16.08 10.49
CA ALA A 260 -0.41 -16.14 9.03
C ALA A 260 -0.90 -17.44 8.40
N GLY A 261 -0.81 -18.55 9.14
CA GLY A 261 -1.22 -19.87 8.66
C GLY A 261 -2.73 -20.06 8.55
N ASN A 262 -3.55 -19.14 9.06
CA ASN A 262 -5.00 -19.34 9.17
C ASN A 262 -5.86 -18.22 8.57
N ILE A 263 -5.24 -17.26 7.89
CA ILE A 263 -5.93 -16.08 7.37
C ILE A 263 -5.92 -16.00 5.84
N THR A 264 -6.97 -15.43 5.27
CA THR A 264 -7.09 -15.13 3.84
C THR A 264 -8.05 -13.96 3.60
N LEU A 265 -8.22 -13.54 2.33
CA LEU A 265 -9.14 -12.49 1.94
C LEU A 265 -10.47 -13.05 1.44
N LEU A 266 -11.56 -12.38 1.80
CA LEU A 266 -12.90 -12.75 1.36
C LEU A 266 -13.80 -11.51 1.28
N SER A 267 -14.82 -11.54 0.42
CA SER A 267 -15.83 -10.48 0.42
C SER A 267 -16.66 -10.54 1.70
N GLY A 268 -17.19 -9.39 2.14
CA GLY A 268 -17.96 -9.25 3.36
C GLY A 268 -19.17 -10.18 3.39
N ALA A 269 -19.95 -10.20 2.30
CA ALA A 269 -21.08 -11.11 2.14
C ALA A 269 -20.68 -12.58 2.33
N LYS A 270 -19.58 -13.03 1.69
CA LYS A 270 -19.10 -14.41 1.78
C LYS A 270 -18.51 -14.74 3.14
N ASN A 271 -17.81 -13.82 3.78
CA ASN A 271 -17.27 -14.01 5.13
C ASN A 271 -18.40 -14.12 6.16
N ILE A 272 -19.45 -13.30 6.04
CA ILE A 272 -20.65 -13.39 6.87
C ILE A 272 -21.34 -14.75 6.68
N GLU A 273 -21.46 -15.22 5.43
CA GLU A 273 -22.06 -16.52 5.11
C GLU A 273 -21.21 -17.71 5.60
N ALA A 274 -19.89 -17.65 5.38
CA ALA A 274 -18.93 -18.65 5.83
C ALA A 274 -18.94 -18.78 7.36
N SER A 275 -19.04 -17.66 8.08
CA SER A 275 -19.23 -17.58 9.54
C SER A 275 -18.27 -18.52 10.29
N ASN A 276 -18.76 -19.17 11.35
CA ASN A 276 -18.01 -20.16 12.12
C ASN A 276 -18.22 -21.60 11.63
N ASN A 277 -18.72 -21.80 10.40
CA ASN A 277 -19.10 -23.12 9.92
C ASN A 277 -17.89 -24.08 9.76
N PRO A 278 -18.15 -25.40 9.66
CA PRO A 278 -17.15 -26.40 9.30
C PRO A 278 -16.42 -26.08 7.98
N PHE A 279 -15.20 -26.62 7.83
CA PHE A 279 -14.34 -26.31 6.69
C PHE A 279 -14.97 -26.62 5.33
N ASN A 280 -15.59 -27.79 5.16
CA ASN A 280 -16.27 -28.16 3.91
C ASN A 280 -17.38 -27.16 3.54
N VAL A 281 -18.14 -26.67 4.52
CA VAL A 281 -19.19 -25.65 4.31
C VAL A 281 -18.56 -24.30 3.91
N LYS A 282 -17.48 -23.89 4.59
CA LYS A 282 -16.73 -22.69 4.19
C LYS A 282 -16.23 -22.79 2.74
N ILE A 283 -15.68 -23.94 2.35
CA ILE A 283 -15.26 -24.21 0.97
C ILE A 283 -16.41 -24.08 -0.03
N ASP A 284 -17.60 -24.59 0.30
CA ASP A 284 -18.77 -24.45 -0.57
C ASP A 284 -19.19 -22.98 -0.73
N VAL A 285 -19.09 -22.16 0.32
CA VAL A 285 -19.30 -20.71 0.24
C VAL A 285 -18.25 -20.04 -0.67
N TYR A 286 -16.98 -20.42 -0.53
CA TYR A 286 -15.89 -19.89 -1.37
C TYR A 286 -16.08 -20.24 -2.85
N LYS A 287 -16.65 -21.42 -3.13
CA LYS A 287 -16.99 -21.91 -4.48
C LYS A 287 -18.29 -21.30 -5.05
N GLY A 288 -18.99 -20.45 -4.31
CA GLY A 288 -20.29 -19.94 -4.75
C GLY A 288 -21.39 -21.01 -4.78
N LYS A 289 -21.23 -22.12 -4.07
CA LYS A 289 -22.35 -23.04 -3.85
C LYS A 289 -23.24 -22.57 -2.72
N GLY A 290 -22.72 -21.70 -1.85
CA GLY A 290 -23.39 -21.10 -0.69
C GLY A 290 -24.03 -22.10 0.27
N LYS A 291 -24.63 -21.57 1.33
CA LYS A 291 -25.26 -22.32 2.42
C LYS A 291 -26.79 -22.13 2.46
N TYR A 292 -27.28 -20.96 2.07
CA TYR A 292 -28.68 -20.55 2.21
C TYR A 292 -29.41 -20.47 0.86
N GLU A 293 -30.74 -20.36 0.87
CA GLU A 293 -31.55 -20.26 -0.37
C GLU A 293 -31.33 -18.93 -1.11
N ASN A 294 -31.12 -17.82 -0.39
CA ASN A 294 -30.74 -16.51 -0.95
C ASN A 294 -29.23 -16.28 -0.76
N LYS A 295 -28.41 -17.04 -1.49
CA LYS A 295 -26.94 -17.05 -1.39
C LYS A 295 -26.26 -16.32 -2.55
N ASP A 296 -25.04 -15.87 -2.33
CA ASP A 296 -24.17 -15.42 -3.43
C ASP A 296 -23.54 -16.62 -4.12
N GLU A 297 -24.05 -16.94 -5.31
CA GLU A 297 -23.62 -18.10 -6.11
C GLU A 297 -22.30 -17.90 -6.86
N LYS A 298 -21.67 -16.72 -6.76
CA LYS A 298 -20.41 -16.43 -7.44
C LYS A 298 -19.23 -17.04 -6.69
N ILE A 299 -18.16 -17.41 -7.38
CA ILE A 299 -16.91 -17.82 -6.73
C ILE A 299 -16.24 -16.62 -6.04
N THR A 300 -15.41 -16.88 -5.03
CA THR A 300 -14.54 -15.84 -4.46
C THR A 300 -13.63 -15.23 -5.54
N ALA A 301 -13.49 -13.91 -5.52
CA ALA A 301 -12.63 -13.20 -6.47
C ALA A 301 -11.14 -13.31 -6.12
N PHE A 302 -10.81 -13.62 -4.86
CA PHE A 302 -9.43 -13.65 -4.36
C PHE A 302 -8.72 -14.95 -4.73
N ASN A 303 -7.67 -14.86 -5.54
CA ASN A 303 -6.88 -16.01 -5.99
C ASN A 303 -6.17 -16.70 -4.82
N ILE A 304 -5.71 -15.94 -3.83
CA ILE A 304 -5.09 -16.53 -2.62
C ILE A 304 -6.06 -17.40 -1.82
N THR A 305 -7.37 -17.17 -1.96
CA THR A 305 -8.44 -18.00 -1.37
C THR A 305 -8.86 -19.13 -2.30
N GLN A 306 -8.86 -18.91 -3.62
CA GLN A 306 -9.06 -19.98 -4.60
C GLN A 306 -7.98 -21.06 -4.51
N GLN A 307 -6.74 -20.71 -4.14
CA GLN A 307 -5.69 -21.69 -3.87
C GLN A 307 -6.09 -22.68 -2.76
N ILE A 308 -6.70 -22.21 -1.67
CA ILE A 308 -7.20 -23.06 -0.59
C ILE A 308 -8.31 -24.00 -1.10
N VAL A 309 -9.20 -23.47 -1.95
CA VAL A 309 -10.24 -24.27 -2.60
C VAL A 309 -9.65 -25.36 -3.50
N ASN A 310 -8.59 -25.04 -4.25
CA ASN A 310 -7.90 -25.99 -5.11
C ASN A 310 -7.22 -27.09 -4.31
N ASP A 311 -6.53 -26.74 -3.23
CA ASP A 311 -5.89 -27.72 -2.33
C ASP A 311 -6.91 -28.68 -1.72
N TYR A 312 -8.07 -28.16 -1.29
CA TYR A 312 -9.20 -28.99 -0.84
C TYR A 312 -9.70 -29.94 -1.93
N ASN A 313 -9.91 -29.44 -3.16
CA ASN A 313 -10.39 -30.26 -4.28
C ASN A 313 -9.41 -31.38 -4.69
N LEU A 314 -8.11 -31.12 -4.54
CA LEU A 314 -7.06 -32.11 -4.76
C LEU A 314 -6.92 -33.10 -3.58
N ASN A 315 -7.81 -33.00 -2.58
CA ASN A 315 -7.77 -33.80 -1.36
C ASN A 315 -6.42 -33.71 -0.63
N LYS A 316 -5.72 -32.58 -0.76
CA LYS A 316 -4.51 -32.33 0.04
C LYS A 316 -4.88 -32.33 1.51
N PHE A 317 -3.99 -32.90 2.33
CA PHE A 317 -4.18 -33.00 3.78
C PHE A 317 -5.54 -33.63 4.17
N ASN A 318 -5.97 -34.64 3.39
CA ASN A 318 -7.26 -35.34 3.56
C ASN A 318 -8.50 -34.44 3.40
N GLY A 319 -8.40 -33.34 2.67
CA GLY A 319 -9.50 -32.40 2.48
C GLY A 319 -9.90 -31.70 3.79
N GLN A 320 -8.96 -31.55 4.72
CA GLN A 320 -9.18 -30.90 6.02
C GLN A 320 -8.34 -29.66 6.17
N TRP A 321 -8.82 -28.71 6.97
CA TRP A 321 -8.00 -27.64 7.50
C TRP A 321 -7.43 -28.11 8.83
N ASN A 322 -6.25 -28.71 8.76
CA ASN A 322 -5.51 -29.27 9.90
C ASN A 322 -4.15 -28.58 10.07
N LEU A 323 -3.30 -29.10 10.95
CA LEU A 323 -1.98 -28.51 11.20
C LEU A 323 -1.10 -28.48 9.95
N ASP A 324 -1.15 -29.52 9.11
CA ASP A 324 -0.37 -29.57 7.87
C ASP A 324 -0.84 -28.48 6.90
N SER A 325 -2.16 -28.29 6.75
CA SER A 325 -2.74 -27.22 5.93
C SER A 325 -2.32 -25.82 6.40
N MET A 326 -2.37 -25.56 7.72
CA MET A 326 -1.95 -24.27 8.29
C MET A 326 -0.44 -24.04 8.16
N THR A 327 0.37 -25.10 8.31
CA THR A 327 1.81 -25.04 8.13
C THR A 327 2.19 -24.77 6.68
N GLU A 328 1.47 -25.36 5.72
CA GLU A 328 1.70 -25.10 4.30
C GLU A 328 1.28 -23.68 3.92
N ARG A 329 0.16 -23.19 4.47
CA ARG A 329 -0.26 -21.80 4.31
C ARG A 329 0.76 -20.82 4.89
N TRP A 330 1.34 -21.15 6.04
CA TRP A 330 2.42 -20.37 6.66
C TRP A 330 3.65 -20.27 5.75
N LYS A 331 4.12 -21.40 5.20
CA LYS A 331 5.25 -21.40 4.26
C LYS A 331 4.97 -20.53 3.05
N TRP A 332 3.79 -20.71 2.43
CA TRP A 332 3.36 -19.87 1.31
C TRP A 332 3.40 -18.39 1.67
N PHE A 333 2.84 -18.01 2.83
CA PHE A 333 2.82 -16.62 3.28
C PHE A 333 4.24 -16.05 3.38
N PHE A 334 5.18 -16.77 4.00
CA PHE A 334 6.56 -16.29 4.13
C PHE A 334 7.34 -16.30 2.82
N SER A 335 7.07 -17.23 1.90
CA SER A 335 7.64 -17.19 0.55
C SER A 335 7.17 -15.97 -0.24
N GLU A 336 5.90 -15.60 -0.14
CA GLU A 336 5.39 -14.35 -0.75
C GLU A 336 6.06 -13.12 -0.13
N ILE A 337 6.25 -13.10 1.20
CA ILE A 337 6.92 -12.00 1.90
C ILE A 337 8.38 -11.85 1.45
N GLU A 338 9.12 -12.94 1.38
CA GLU A 338 10.50 -12.96 0.91
C GLU A 338 10.61 -12.34 -0.47
N GLN A 339 9.73 -12.73 -1.40
CA GLN A 339 9.70 -12.17 -2.75
C GLN A 339 9.30 -10.68 -2.77
N LEU A 340 8.24 -10.30 -2.05
CA LEU A 340 7.63 -8.97 -2.16
C LEU A 340 8.42 -7.88 -1.42
N LEU A 341 9.06 -8.25 -0.30
CA LEU A 341 9.79 -7.35 0.59
C LEU A 341 11.30 -7.60 0.61
N ASP A 342 11.82 -8.58 -0.14
CA ASP A 342 13.26 -8.86 -0.25
C ASP A 342 13.95 -8.91 1.11
N ILE A 343 13.53 -9.89 1.93
CA ILE A 343 14.05 -10.17 3.27
C ILE A 343 14.29 -11.67 3.46
N ASP A 344 15.33 -12.03 4.21
CA ASP A 344 15.59 -13.43 4.57
C ASP A 344 14.57 -13.93 5.60
N VAL A 345 13.77 -14.92 5.22
CA VAL A 345 12.73 -15.52 6.06
C VAL A 345 13.07 -16.94 6.50
N LYS A 346 14.30 -17.45 6.27
CA LYS A 346 14.66 -18.86 6.52
C LYS A 346 14.30 -19.34 7.92
N ASN A 347 14.61 -18.55 8.94
CA ASN A 347 14.28 -18.89 10.33
C ASN A 347 12.76 -19.00 10.57
N ALA A 348 11.95 -18.19 9.90
CA ALA A 348 10.48 -18.25 9.99
C ALA A 348 9.92 -19.45 9.22
N LEU A 349 10.55 -19.82 8.10
CA LEU A 349 10.22 -21.04 7.36
C LEU A 349 10.58 -22.28 8.18
N GLU A 350 11.79 -22.37 8.73
CA GLU A 350 12.27 -23.57 9.46
C GLU A 350 11.52 -23.85 10.76
N LYS A 351 11.03 -22.82 11.46
CA LYS A 351 10.28 -22.99 12.72
C LYS A 351 8.92 -23.66 12.51
N HIS A 352 8.27 -23.43 11.36
CA HIS A 352 6.94 -23.97 11.03
C HIS A 352 5.85 -23.72 12.10
N GLU A 353 6.00 -22.74 13.00
CA GLU A 353 4.95 -22.40 13.97
C GLU A 353 4.98 -20.91 14.36
N PRO A 354 3.82 -20.34 14.76
CA PRO A 354 3.72 -18.99 15.31
C PRO A 354 4.48 -18.83 16.64
N ILE A 355 5.06 -17.65 16.83
CA ILE A 355 5.63 -17.23 18.11
C ILE A 355 4.48 -16.80 19.03
N VAL A 356 4.43 -17.44 20.20
CA VAL A 356 3.56 -17.05 21.31
C VAL A 356 4.17 -15.83 21.98
N VAL A 357 3.49 -14.69 21.90
CA VAL A 357 3.98 -13.38 22.35
C VAL A 357 3.32 -12.95 23.64
#